data_AF-A0A7C3DRX2-F1
#
_entry.id   AF-A0A7C3DRX2-F1
#
_cell.length_a   1.000
_cell.length_b   1.000
_cell.length_c   1.000
_cell.angle_alpha   90.00
_cell.angle_beta   90.00
_cell.angle_gamma   90.00
#
_symmetry.space_group_name_H-M   'P 1'
#
loop_
_entity.id
_entity.type
_entity.pdbx_description
1 polymer ?
#
loop_
_entity_poly.entity_id
_entity_poly.type
_entity_poly.pdbx_seq_one_letter_code
_entity_poly.pdbx_strand_id
1 'polypeptide(L)'
;MQRFTLLVLWIAALNPGLAGGEGEALEIHALIRERHMPYAMVIDPVYRSADSDEIVSYTRCGDSAIWTGHYAAAEAYRWAVTRAPEARANLMEALNGIRKLVDVTGTDVLARCAIPVDSPYAADVTGEESIHGIRQGLVDGIPHYWAGNTSRDQYSGVFFGLTVAWNLVQDQEVHDWVSMLATRMLNRLLEDTWMVRMPEGEISTNFIGRAD
;
A
#
# COMPACT_ATOMS: atom_id res chain seq x y z
N MET A 1 -64.07 -21.96 18.92
CA MET A 1 -63.69 -20.92 17.93
C MET A 1 -62.45 -20.21 18.46
N GLN A 2 -61.29 -20.73 18.08
CA GLN A 2 -60.31 -20.10 17.16
C GLN A 2 -59.52 -18.94 17.79
N ARG A 3 -58.29 -19.28 18.24
CA ARG A 3 -57.21 -18.35 18.58
C ARG A 3 -56.64 -17.80 17.27
N PHE A 4 -56.65 -16.48 17.10
CA PHE A 4 -55.95 -15.81 16.02
C PHE A 4 -54.52 -15.50 16.47
N THR A 5 -53.55 -16.23 15.93
CA THR A 5 -52.13 -15.88 16.02
C THR A 5 -51.79 -15.04 14.79
N LEU A 6 -51.49 -13.75 14.97
CA LEU A 6 -50.98 -12.90 13.90
C LEU A 6 -49.52 -13.29 13.61
N LEU A 7 -49.29 -13.88 12.43
CA LEU A 7 -47.95 -14.03 11.86
C LEU A 7 -47.62 -12.72 11.14
N VAL A 8 -46.71 -11.93 11.68
CA VAL A 8 -46.13 -10.79 10.96
C VAL A 8 -44.98 -11.32 10.12
N LEU A 9 -45.24 -11.58 8.84
CA LEU A 9 -44.21 -11.83 7.84
C LEU A 9 -43.52 -10.49 7.52
N TRP A 10 -42.32 -10.30 8.07
CA TRP A 10 -41.40 -9.27 7.59
C TRP A 10 -40.80 -9.75 6.27
N ILE A 11 -41.42 -9.33 5.15
CA ILE A 11 -40.74 -9.38 3.86
C ILE A 11 -39.76 -8.21 3.87
N ALA A 12 -38.50 -8.48 4.20
CA ALA A 12 -37.42 -7.58 3.84
C ALA A 12 -37.35 -7.60 2.31
N ALA A 13 -37.99 -6.62 1.68
CA ALA A 13 -37.76 -6.32 0.29
C ALA A 13 -36.27 -5.92 0.16
N LEU A 14 -35.43 -6.87 -0.26
CA LEU A 14 -34.09 -6.59 -0.74
C LEU A 14 -34.25 -5.69 -1.96
N ASN A 15 -34.17 -4.39 -1.72
CA ASN A 15 -34.17 -3.39 -2.76
C ASN A 15 -32.80 -3.47 -3.44
N PRO A 16 -32.67 -3.93 -4.69
CA PRO A 16 -31.37 -4.02 -5.36
C PRO A 16 -30.72 -2.63 -5.53
N GLY A 17 -31.48 -1.54 -5.36
CA GLY A 17 -30.98 -0.17 -5.35
C GLY A 17 -30.31 0.30 -4.05
N LEU A 18 -30.12 -0.57 -3.04
CA LEU A 18 -29.45 -0.21 -1.77
C LEU A 18 -27.95 -0.58 -1.72
N ALA A 19 -27.42 -1.28 -2.74
CA ALA A 19 -26.00 -1.65 -2.80
C ALA A 19 -25.13 -0.51 -3.35
N GLY A 20 -25.26 0.70 -2.78
CA GLY A 20 -24.74 1.98 -3.28
C GLY A 20 -23.33 1.96 -3.89
N GLY A 21 -23.23 1.58 -5.17
CA GLY A 21 -21.99 1.48 -5.93
C GLY A 21 -21.06 0.31 -5.55
N GLU A 22 -21.51 -0.69 -4.78
CA GLU A 22 -20.63 -1.78 -4.30
C GLU A 22 -20.04 -2.60 -5.45
N GLY A 23 -20.86 -2.92 -6.46
CA GLY A 23 -20.41 -3.69 -7.62
C GLY A 23 -19.31 -2.96 -8.40
N GLU A 24 -19.54 -1.67 -8.68
CA GLU A 24 -18.58 -0.81 -9.36
C GLU A 24 -17.31 -0.60 -8.53
N ALA A 25 -17.44 -0.45 -7.20
CA ALA A 25 -16.29 -0.35 -6.30
C ALA A 25 -15.44 -1.62 -6.31
N LEU A 26 -16.08 -2.80 -6.31
CA LEU A 26 -15.38 -4.08 -6.39
C LEU A 26 -14.72 -4.31 -7.76
N GLU A 27 -15.32 -3.82 -8.84
CA GLU A 27 -14.73 -3.86 -10.18
C GLU A 27 -13.49 -2.97 -10.27
N ILE A 28 -13.58 -1.71 -9.85
CA ILE A 28 -12.44 -0.79 -9.77
C ILE A 28 -11.33 -1.38 -8.89
N HIS A 29 -11.71 -1.96 -7.75
CA HIS A 29 -10.77 -2.62 -6.85
C HIS A 29 -10.02 -3.78 -7.51
N ALA A 30 -10.74 -4.63 -8.25
CA ALA A 30 -10.14 -5.73 -9.00
C ALA A 30 -9.13 -5.22 -10.04
N LEU A 31 -9.45 -4.12 -10.72
CA LEU A 31 -8.54 -3.48 -11.69
C LEU A 31 -7.30 -2.87 -11.00
N ILE A 32 -7.42 -2.32 -9.79
CA ILE A 32 -6.27 -1.86 -9.01
C ILE A 32 -5.35 -3.04 -8.68
N ARG A 33 -5.91 -4.15 -8.17
CA ARG A 33 -5.16 -5.38 -7.89
C ARG A 33 -4.42 -5.90 -9.11
N GLU A 34 -5.13 -6.06 -10.22
CA GLU A 34 -4.60 -6.65 -11.44
C GLU A 34 -3.52 -5.75 -12.08
N ARG A 35 -3.76 -4.45 -12.14
CA ARG A 35 -2.99 -3.53 -13.00
C ARG A 35 -2.01 -2.65 -12.26
N HIS A 36 -2.15 -2.48 -10.95
CA HIS A 36 -1.35 -1.52 -10.17
C HIS A 36 -0.54 -2.16 -9.06
N MET A 37 -0.65 -3.47 -8.80
CA MET A 37 0.07 -4.15 -7.70
C MET A 37 1.13 -5.17 -8.19
N PRO A 38 1.93 -4.91 -9.25
CA PRO A 38 2.79 -5.93 -9.87
C PRO A 38 3.85 -6.51 -8.92
N TYR A 39 4.23 -5.79 -7.85
CA TYR A 39 5.23 -6.21 -6.88
C TYR A 39 4.75 -6.14 -5.42
N ALA A 40 3.43 -6.23 -5.20
CA ALA A 40 2.73 -6.04 -3.92
C ALA A 40 2.71 -4.58 -3.41
N MET A 41 2.95 -3.63 -4.31
CA MET A 41 2.99 -2.20 -4.04
C MET A 41 2.39 -1.46 -5.24
N VAL A 42 1.75 -0.31 -4.98
CA VAL A 42 1.05 0.46 -6.02
C VAL A 42 2.05 1.08 -6.98
N ILE A 43 2.00 0.73 -8.26
CA ILE A 43 2.84 1.31 -9.32
C ILE A 43 1.96 1.67 -10.51
N ASP A 44 2.31 2.76 -11.20
CA ASP A 44 1.55 3.27 -12.33
C ASP A 44 1.85 2.46 -13.61
N PRO A 45 0.84 1.78 -14.19
CA PRO A 45 1.01 1.05 -15.45
C PRO A 45 1.11 2.02 -16.63
N VAL A 46 1.92 1.64 -17.62
CA VAL A 46 1.96 2.29 -18.94
C VAL A 46 1.20 1.41 -19.92
N TYR A 47 0.12 1.93 -20.48
CA TYR A 47 -0.64 1.26 -21.52
C TYR A 47 -0.08 1.55 -22.91
N ARG A 48 -0.23 0.58 -23.84
CA ARG A 48 0.21 0.73 -25.23
C ARG A 48 -0.33 1.98 -25.92
N SER A 49 -1.57 2.36 -25.61
CA SER A 49 -2.28 3.54 -26.11
C SER A 49 -3.47 3.87 -25.21
N ALA A 50 -4.08 5.06 -25.37
CA ALA A 50 -5.22 5.50 -24.56
C ALA A 50 -6.44 4.55 -24.60
N ASP A 51 -6.64 3.84 -25.71
CA ASP A 51 -7.77 2.91 -25.91
C ASP A 51 -7.37 1.43 -25.72
N SER A 52 -6.22 1.14 -25.09
CA SER A 52 -5.69 -0.22 -24.91
C SER A 52 -5.58 -0.60 -23.44
N ASP A 53 -6.02 -1.81 -23.09
CA ASP A 53 -5.80 -2.42 -21.76
C ASP A 53 -4.44 -3.14 -21.65
N GLU A 54 -3.69 -3.25 -22.76
CA GLU A 54 -2.36 -3.88 -22.73
C GLU A 54 -1.33 -2.99 -22.01
N ILE A 55 -0.85 -3.48 -20.87
CA ILE A 55 0.26 -2.90 -20.11
C ILE A 55 1.57 -3.27 -20.79
N VAL A 56 2.34 -2.27 -21.18
CA VAL A 56 3.65 -2.43 -21.84
C VAL A 56 4.81 -2.08 -20.93
N SER A 57 4.56 -1.34 -19.85
CA SER A 57 5.58 -0.99 -18.84
C SER A 57 4.96 -0.57 -17.52
N TYR A 58 5.80 -0.27 -16.53
CA TYR A 58 5.46 0.39 -15.29
C TYR A 58 6.43 1.54 -15.05
N THR A 59 5.94 2.63 -14.49
CA THR A 59 6.74 3.84 -14.25
C THR A 59 6.10 4.67 -13.13
N ARG A 60 6.58 5.90 -12.90
CA ARG A 60 5.99 6.87 -11.95
C ARG A 60 5.73 6.25 -10.58
N CYS A 61 6.67 5.41 -10.11
CA CYS A 61 6.57 4.71 -8.84
C CYS A 61 7.02 5.56 -7.65
N GLY A 62 7.42 6.82 -7.87
CA GLY A 62 7.82 7.72 -6.81
C GLY A 62 6.84 7.66 -5.62
N ASP A 63 5.54 7.75 -5.86
CA ASP A 63 4.52 7.78 -4.80
C ASP A 63 3.99 6.38 -4.40
N SER A 64 4.73 5.32 -4.73
CA SER A 64 4.29 3.95 -4.46
C SER A 64 4.09 3.69 -2.97
N ALA A 65 4.97 4.20 -2.09
CA ALA A 65 4.84 3.99 -0.66
C ALA A 65 3.56 4.62 -0.08
N ILE A 66 3.29 5.90 -0.37
CA ILE A 66 2.05 6.56 0.08
C ILE A 66 0.81 5.83 -0.43
N TRP A 67 0.76 5.46 -1.71
CA TRP A 67 -0.41 4.80 -2.29
C TRP A 67 -0.60 3.37 -1.81
N THR A 68 0.49 2.64 -1.52
CA THR A 68 0.41 1.31 -0.90
C THR A 68 -0.15 1.41 0.52
N GLY A 69 0.20 2.45 1.28
CA GLY A 69 -0.41 2.73 2.58
C GLY A 69 -1.92 3.01 2.47
N HIS A 70 -2.35 3.81 1.49
CA HIS A 70 -3.77 4.06 1.25
C HIS A 70 -4.53 2.80 0.81
N TYR A 71 -3.90 1.98 -0.03
CA TYR A 71 -4.44 0.69 -0.43
C TYR A 71 -4.63 -0.25 0.78
N ALA A 72 -3.65 -0.31 1.69
CA ALA A 72 -3.79 -1.06 2.94
C ALA A 72 -4.96 -0.54 3.80
N ALA A 73 -5.13 0.78 3.91
CA ALA A 73 -6.29 1.36 4.59
C ALA A 73 -7.62 0.95 3.94
N ALA A 74 -7.70 1.00 2.59
CA ALA A 74 -8.90 0.62 1.85
C ALA A 74 -9.30 -0.84 2.13
N GLU A 75 -8.33 -1.75 2.16
CA GLU A 75 -8.57 -3.16 2.47
C GLU A 75 -8.95 -3.40 3.93
N ALA A 76 -8.37 -2.64 4.86
CA ALA A 76 -8.79 -2.67 6.26
C ALA A 76 -10.24 -2.20 6.45
N TYR A 77 -10.66 -1.13 5.74
CA TYR A 77 -12.06 -0.70 5.73
C TYR A 77 -12.98 -1.76 5.14
N ARG A 78 -12.61 -2.34 3.99
CA ARG A 78 -13.37 -3.41 3.34
C ARG A 78 -13.52 -4.61 4.28
N TRP A 79 -12.45 -5.06 4.92
CA TRP A 79 -12.50 -6.13 5.92
C TRP A 79 -13.44 -5.79 7.07
N ALA A 80 -13.36 -4.57 7.61
CA ALA A 80 -14.15 -4.17 8.78
C ALA A 80 -15.67 -4.28 8.54
N VAL A 81 -16.12 -3.98 7.32
CA VAL A 81 -17.54 -4.00 6.95
C VAL A 81 -17.99 -5.37 6.42
N THR A 82 -17.18 -6.00 5.57
CA THR A 82 -17.61 -7.20 4.82
C THR A 82 -17.10 -8.51 5.41
N ARG A 83 -15.98 -8.47 6.16
CA ARG A 83 -15.21 -9.65 6.59
C ARG A 83 -14.78 -10.56 5.43
N ALA A 84 -14.70 -10.02 4.21
CA ALA A 84 -14.30 -10.76 3.03
C ALA A 84 -12.84 -11.27 3.18
N PRO A 85 -12.56 -12.58 3.07
CA PRO A 85 -11.22 -13.13 3.24
C PRO A 85 -10.20 -12.53 2.25
N GLU A 86 -10.66 -12.13 1.06
CA GLU A 86 -9.84 -11.46 0.05
C GLU A 86 -9.33 -10.10 0.54
N ALA A 87 -10.13 -9.35 1.30
CA ALA A 87 -9.72 -8.06 1.84
C ALA A 87 -8.56 -8.22 2.84
N ARG A 88 -8.63 -9.24 3.71
CA ARG A 88 -7.51 -9.57 4.61
C ARG A 88 -6.28 -10.02 3.82
N ALA A 89 -6.44 -10.90 2.84
CA ALA A 89 -5.32 -11.38 2.02
C ALA A 89 -4.61 -10.23 1.30
N ASN A 90 -5.36 -9.31 0.71
CA ASN A 90 -4.83 -8.15 0.02
C ASN A 90 -4.17 -7.14 0.98
N LEU A 91 -4.73 -6.94 2.18
CA LEU A 91 -4.09 -6.16 3.23
C LEU A 91 -2.72 -6.75 3.59
N MET A 92 -2.65 -8.06 3.82
CA MET A 92 -1.38 -8.73 4.12
C MET A 92 -0.36 -8.59 2.99
N GLU A 93 -0.82 -8.64 1.74
CA GLU A 93 0.03 -8.40 0.59
C GLU A 93 0.56 -6.96 0.54
N ALA A 94 -0.27 -5.96 0.83
CA ALA A 94 0.15 -4.56 0.90
C ALA A 94 1.14 -4.31 2.07
N LEU A 95 0.92 -4.95 3.23
CA LEU A 95 1.86 -4.93 4.34
C LEU A 95 3.20 -5.57 3.96
N ASN A 96 3.17 -6.64 3.16
CA ASN A 96 4.38 -7.21 2.57
C ASN A 96 5.06 -6.23 1.61
N GLY A 97 4.32 -5.51 0.77
CA GLY A 97 4.87 -4.43 -0.06
C GLY A 97 5.61 -3.37 0.76
N ILE A 98 4.98 -2.87 1.83
CA ILE A 98 5.58 -1.91 2.75
C ILE A 98 6.84 -2.49 3.41
N ARG A 99 6.81 -3.76 3.85
CA ARG A 99 8.02 -4.44 4.36
C ARG A 99 9.15 -4.42 3.36
N LYS A 100 8.90 -4.76 2.08
CA LYS A 100 9.94 -4.73 1.03
C LYS A 100 10.56 -3.34 0.88
N LEU A 101 9.75 -2.28 0.96
CA LEU A 101 10.23 -0.89 0.88
C LEU A 101 11.12 -0.49 2.08
N VAL A 102 10.94 -1.13 3.23
CA VAL A 102 11.79 -0.92 4.41
C VAL A 102 13.04 -1.82 4.35
N ASP A 103 12.88 -3.08 3.97
CA ASP A 103 13.98 -4.07 3.93
C ASP A 103 15.04 -3.72 2.88
N VAL A 104 14.60 -3.27 1.71
CA VAL A 104 15.50 -3.00 0.58
C VAL A 104 16.57 -1.96 0.90
N THR A 105 16.32 -1.07 1.86
CA THR A 105 17.25 0.00 2.21
C THR A 105 18.38 -0.48 3.12
N GLY A 106 18.18 -1.61 3.81
CA GLY A 106 19.12 -2.19 4.77
C GLY A 106 19.28 -1.37 6.06
N THR A 107 18.54 -0.27 6.23
CA THR A 107 18.68 0.65 7.37
C THR A 107 17.34 1.04 8.00
N ASP A 108 16.24 0.36 7.66
CA ASP A 108 14.87 0.66 8.11
C ASP A 108 14.32 2.03 7.70
N VAL A 109 15.02 2.76 6.83
CA VAL A 109 14.45 3.94 6.15
C VAL A 109 13.48 3.45 5.07
N LEU A 110 12.39 4.17 4.87
CA LEU A 110 11.37 3.82 3.88
C LEU A 110 11.83 4.24 2.48
N ALA A 111 11.86 3.30 1.52
CA ALA A 111 12.02 3.61 0.10
C ALA A 111 10.72 4.15 -0.52
N ARG A 112 10.84 4.93 -1.61
CA ARG A 112 9.71 5.39 -2.41
C ARG A 112 9.05 4.26 -3.19
N CYS A 113 9.87 3.48 -3.89
CA CYS A 113 9.48 2.25 -4.57
C CYS A 113 10.66 1.27 -4.66
N ALA A 114 10.36 -0.01 -4.89
CA ALA A 114 11.35 -1.05 -5.15
C ALA A 114 10.88 -2.06 -6.19
N ILE A 115 11.77 -2.50 -7.07
CA ILE A 115 11.48 -3.49 -8.12
C ILE A 115 12.65 -4.48 -8.27
N PRO A 116 12.40 -5.75 -8.65
CA PRO A 116 13.47 -6.70 -8.92
C PRO A 116 14.40 -6.20 -10.04
N VAL A 117 15.71 -6.41 -9.93
CA VAL A 117 16.67 -5.97 -10.96
C VAL A 117 16.48 -6.69 -12.30
N ASP A 118 15.90 -7.90 -12.28
CA ASP A 118 15.58 -8.72 -13.45
C ASP A 118 14.16 -8.47 -13.99
N SER A 119 13.45 -7.49 -13.43
CA SER A 119 12.15 -7.07 -13.95
C SER A 119 12.29 -6.59 -15.41
N PRO A 120 11.40 -7.00 -16.33
CA PRO A 120 11.38 -6.47 -17.69
C PRO A 120 11.10 -4.96 -17.73
N TYR A 121 10.60 -4.38 -16.64
CA TYR A 121 10.25 -2.95 -16.54
C TYR A 121 11.34 -2.14 -15.84
N ALA A 122 12.46 -2.77 -15.45
CA ALA A 122 13.47 -2.10 -14.62
C ALA A 122 14.08 -0.87 -15.25
N ALA A 123 14.33 -0.90 -16.56
CA ALA A 123 14.92 0.24 -17.28
C ALA A 123 14.01 1.47 -17.24
N ASP A 124 12.71 1.30 -17.50
CA ASP A 124 11.76 2.40 -17.55
C ASP A 124 11.50 2.99 -16.16
N VAL A 125 11.32 2.12 -15.15
CA VAL A 125 11.15 2.54 -13.76
C VAL A 125 12.38 3.32 -13.27
N THR A 126 13.57 2.76 -13.45
CA THR A 126 14.81 3.42 -12.95
C THR A 126 15.15 4.69 -13.74
N GLY A 127 14.79 4.76 -15.02
CA GLY A 127 14.92 5.96 -15.83
C GLY A 127 14.03 7.10 -15.32
N GLU A 128 12.73 6.84 -15.13
CA GLU A 128 11.77 7.83 -14.64
C GLU A 128 12.14 8.31 -13.22
N GLU A 129 12.48 7.39 -12.33
CA GLU A 129 12.73 7.68 -10.92
C GLU A 129 14.17 8.12 -10.63
N SER A 130 14.97 8.38 -11.67
CA SER A 130 16.38 8.76 -11.54
C SER A 130 16.60 9.99 -10.65
N ILE A 131 15.66 10.94 -10.65
CA ILE A 131 15.69 12.15 -9.81
C ILE A 131 15.60 11.85 -8.31
N HIS A 132 15.14 10.66 -7.92
CA HIS A 132 15.03 10.23 -6.53
C HIS A 132 16.24 9.43 -6.05
N GLY A 133 17.25 9.25 -6.92
CA GLY A 133 18.46 8.49 -6.60
C GLY A 133 18.17 7.00 -6.54
N ILE A 134 18.46 6.31 -7.65
CA ILE A 134 18.32 4.86 -7.72
C ILE A 134 19.47 4.17 -7.01
N ARG A 135 19.10 3.24 -6.13
CA ARG A 135 20.00 2.43 -5.32
C ARG A 135 19.71 0.95 -5.57
N GLN A 136 20.62 0.10 -5.11
CA GLN A 136 20.38 -1.34 -5.05
C GLN A 136 20.31 -1.80 -3.60
N GLY A 137 19.51 -2.83 -3.38
CA GLY A 137 19.29 -3.42 -2.07
C GLY A 137 18.80 -4.85 -2.21
N LEU A 138 18.61 -5.52 -1.08
CA LEU A 138 18.14 -6.89 -1.04
C LEU A 138 16.77 -6.97 -0.37
N VAL A 139 15.87 -7.73 -0.98
CA VAL A 139 14.62 -8.16 -0.38
C VAL A 139 14.60 -9.67 -0.44
N ASP A 140 14.56 -10.34 0.70
CA ASP A 140 14.57 -11.81 0.79
C ASP A 140 15.74 -12.46 0.02
N GLY A 141 16.90 -11.79 -0.01
CA GLY A 141 18.11 -12.19 -0.76
C GLY A 141 18.07 -11.90 -2.26
N ILE A 142 16.99 -11.34 -2.78
CA ILE A 142 16.82 -10.99 -4.20
C ILE A 142 17.21 -9.52 -4.41
N PRO A 143 18.11 -9.21 -5.37
CA PRO A 143 18.48 -7.84 -5.68
C PRO A 143 17.30 -7.04 -6.25
N HIS A 144 17.10 -5.84 -5.71
CA HIS A 144 16.11 -4.88 -6.17
C HIS A 144 16.76 -3.53 -6.45
N TYR A 145 16.27 -2.83 -7.47
CA TYR A 145 16.42 -1.38 -7.56
C TYR A 145 15.40 -0.72 -6.64
N TRP A 146 15.79 0.37 -5.99
CA TRP A 146 14.86 1.18 -5.20
C TRP A 146 15.15 2.67 -5.33
N ALA A 147 14.09 3.47 -5.26
CA ALA A 147 14.17 4.92 -5.30
C ALA A 147 14.20 5.50 -3.88
N GLY A 148 15.18 6.35 -3.61
CA GLY A 148 15.34 7.07 -2.35
C GLY A 148 14.63 8.42 -2.35
N ASN A 149 15.29 9.44 -1.77
CA ASN A 149 14.76 10.81 -1.68
C ASN A 149 13.30 10.85 -1.15
N THR A 150 13.06 10.07 -0.09
CA THR A 150 11.74 9.83 0.46
C THR A 150 11.20 11.06 1.18
N SER A 151 10.05 11.56 0.73
CA SER A 151 9.38 12.71 1.33
C SER A 151 8.42 12.29 2.46
N ARG A 152 7.96 13.27 3.26
CA ARG A 152 7.16 13.01 4.48
C ARG A 152 5.78 12.42 4.19
N ASP A 153 5.21 12.74 3.04
CA ASP A 153 3.92 12.22 2.56
C ASP A 153 3.96 10.70 2.36
N GLN A 154 5.10 10.15 1.94
CA GLN A 154 5.32 8.70 1.84
C GLN A 154 5.14 8.00 3.19
N TYR A 155 5.84 8.49 4.21
CA TYR A 155 5.68 8.02 5.58
C TYR A 155 4.26 8.24 6.09
N SER A 156 3.67 9.40 5.85
CA SER A 156 2.33 9.74 6.33
C SER A 156 1.26 8.80 5.75
N GLY A 157 1.36 8.46 4.46
CA GLY A 157 0.49 7.47 3.82
C GLY A 157 0.65 6.06 4.37
N VAL A 158 1.89 5.61 4.54
CA VAL A 158 2.18 4.30 5.13
C VAL A 158 1.63 4.23 6.56
N PHE A 159 1.95 5.21 7.42
CA PHE A 159 1.46 5.24 8.80
C PHE A 159 -0.07 5.38 8.89
N PHE A 160 -0.70 6.08 7.95
CA PHE A 160 -2.16 6.10 7.83
C PHE A 160 -2.71 4.68 7.61
N GLY A 161 -2.19 3.96 6.61
CA GLY A 161 -2.55 2.57 6.33
C GLY A 161 -2.37 1.63 7.53
N LEU A 162 -1.19 1.68 8.14
CA LEU A 162 -0.87 0.89 9.33
C LEU A 162 -1.83 1.18 10.49
N THR A 163 -2.13 2.46 10.74
CA THR A 163 -3.04 2.87 11.82
C THR A 163 -4.47 2.40 11.56
N VAL A 164 -4.98 2.50 10.34
CA VAL A 164 -6.32 2.01 9.98
C VAL A 164 -6.39 0.48 10.15
N ALA A 165 -5.39 -0.24 9.64
CA ALA A 165 -5.31 -1.69 9.79
C ALA A 165 -5.32 -2.12 11.26
N TRP A 166 -4.48 -1.50 12.11
CA TRP A 166 -4.44 -1.78 13.54
C TRP A 166 -5.80 -1.61 14.22
N ASN A 167 -6.48 -0.49 13.97
CA ASN A 167 -7.71 -0.16 14.66
C ASN A 167 -8.90 -1.03 14.21
N LEU A 168 -8.98 -1.36 12.93
CA LEU A 168 -10.18 -1.98 12.35
C LEU A 168 -10.09 -3.50 12.20
N VAL A 169 -8.89 -4.04 12.11
CA VAL A 169 -8.65 -5.46 11.85
C VAL A 169 -8.18 -6.13 13.14
N GLN A 170 -9.11 -6.74 13.87
CA GLN A 170 -8.85 -7.48 15.10
C GLN A 170 -8.29 -8.88 14.80
N ASP A 171 -7.08 -8.91 14.26
CA ASP A 171 -6.36 -10.10 13.82
C ASP A 171 -4.91 -10.02 14.30
N GLN A 172 -4.45 -11.06 15.00
CA GLN A 172 -3.13 -11.06 15.64
C GLN A 172 -1.99 -10.93 14.62
N GLU A 173 -2.09 -11.61 13.49
CA GLU A 173 -1.05 -11.56 12.46
C GLU A 173 -0.95 -10.15 11.87
N VAL A 174 -2.09 -9.51 11.61
CA VAL A 174 -2.12 -8.12 11.13
C VAL A 174 -1.49 -7.18 12.16
N HIS A 175 -1.81 -7.34 13.45
CA HIS A 175 -1.23 -6.54 14.53
C HIS A 175 0.29 -6.75 14.65
N ASP A 176 0.77 -7.98 14.50
CA ASP A 176 2.20 -8.30 14.55
C ASP A 176 2.95 -7.60 13.41
N TRP A 177 2.42 -7.66 12.18
CA TRP A 177 2.99 -6.99 11.01
C TRP A 177 2.98 -5.46 11.14
N VAL A 178 1.86 -4.89 11.56
CA VAL A 178 1.74 -3.45 11.76
C VAL A 178 2.72 -2.96 12.81
N SER A 179 2.81 -3.66 13.95
CA SER A 179 3.75 -3.31 15.03
C SER A 179 5.19 -3.36 14.53
N MET A 180 5.57 -4.43 13.85
CA MET A 180 6.91 -4.60 13.29
C MET A 180 7.28 -3.44 12.35
N LEU A 181 6.42 -3.09 11.41
CA LEU A 181 6.68 -2.02 10.43
C LEU A 181 6.74 -0.64 11.10
N ALA A 182 5.74 -0.32 11.93
CA ALA A 182 5.67 0.97 12.61
C ALA A 182 6.87 1.17 13.54
N THR A 183 7.25 0.14 14.31
CA THR A 183 8.39 0.21 15.22
C THR A 183 9.71 0.41 14.48
N ARG A 184 9.98 -0.34 13.41
CA ARG A 184 11.23 -0.20 12.63
C ARG A 184 11.38 1.21 12.06
N MET A 185 10.35 1.69 11.36
CA MET A 185 10.37 3.03 10.75
C MET A 185 10.43 4.14 11.81
N LEU A 186 9.67 4.03 12.91
CA LEU A 186 9.67 5.05 13.96
C LEU A 186 11.00 5.08 14.71
N ASN A 187 11.56 3.92 15.07
CA ASN A 187 12.87 3.86 15.71
C ASN A 187 13.92 4.51 14.81
N ARG A 188 13.88 4.24 13.50
CA ARG A 188 14.82 4.85 12.57
C ARG A 188 14.69 6.37 12.54
N LEU A 189 13.47 6.90 12.47
CA LEU A 189 13.24 8.34 12.55
C LEU A 189 13.72 8.93 13.89
N LEU A 190 13.47 8.26 15.01
CA LEU A 190 13.88 8.73 16.34
C LEU A 190 15.41 8.78 16.47
N GLU A 191 16.11 7.76 16.00
CA GLU A 191 17.57 7.71 15.95
C GLU A 191 18.16 8.86 15.12
N ASP A 192 17.50 9.19 14.01
CA ASP A 192 17.88 10.31 13.14
C ASP A 192 17.29 11.65 13.57
N THR A 193 16.81 11.80 14.81
CA THR A 193 16.22 13.07 15.30
C THR A 193 15.14 13.59 14.35
N TRP A 194 14.24 12.70 13.94
CA TRP A 194 13.14 12.94 13.01
C TRP A 194 13.56 13.40 11.61
N MET A 195 14.80 13.14 11.19
CA MET A 195 15.25 13.32 9.82
C MET A 195 15.09 12.02 9.03
N VAL A 196 14.70 12.11 7.76
CA VAL A 196 14.74 10.96 6.85
C VAL A 196 16.13 10.91 6.22
N ARG A 197 17.02 10.13 6.84
CA ARG A 197 18.40 9.94 6.39
C ARG A 197 18.53 8.69 5.53
N MET A 198 18.99 8.86 4.29
CA MET A 198 19.34 7.77 3.39
C MET A 198 20.55 6.99 3.93
N PRO A 199 20.79 5.73 3.50
CA PRO A 199 21.91 4.91 4.00
C PRO A 199 23.29 5.57 3.88
N GLU A 200 23.48 6.43 2.87
CA GLU A 200 24.72 7.15 2.59
C GLU A 200 24.87 8.45 3.39
N GLY A 201 23.87 8.80 4.21
CA GLY A 201 23.88 9.94 5.12
C GLY A 201 23.14 11.18 4.62
N GLU A 202 22.73 11.22 3.36
CA GLU A 202 21.93 12.31 2.78
C GLU A 202 20.58 12.45 3.49
N ILE A 203 20.16 13.68 3.77
CA ILE A 203 18.86 13.97 4.38
C ILE A 203 17.90 14.38 3.28
N SER A 204 16.84 13.59 3.11
CA SER A 204 15.80 13.86 2.10
C SER A 204 14.72 14.81 2.62
N THR A 205 14.35 14.69 3.90
CA THR A 205 13.37 15.57 4.56
C THR A 205 13.47 15.45 6.08
N ASN A 206 12.63 16.20 6.82
CA ASN A 206 12.54 16.12 8.27
C ASN A 206 11.08 16.32 8.76
N PHE A 207 10.78 15.83 9.97
CA PHE A 207 9.49 16.04 10.64
C PHE A 207 9.54 17.10 11.75
N ILE A 208 10.66 17.82 11.90
CA ILE A 208 10.81 18.89 12.91
C ILE A 208 10.73 20.25 12.25
N GLY A 209 9.61 20.93 12.50
CA GLY A 209 9.33 22.24 11.93
C GLY A 209 9.00 22.16 10.43
N ARG A 210 8.72 23.34 9.87
CA ARG A 210 8.77 23.53 8.43
C ARG A 210 9.97 24.42 8.15
N ALA A 211 10.73 24.09 7.11
CA ALA A 211 11.75 24.98 6.56
C ALA A 211 11.13 25.91 5.51
N ASP A 212 9.91 26.42 5.78
CA ASP A 212 9.26 27.50 5.02
C ASP A 212 9.35 28.82 5.78
#